data_AF-A0A9D7MT25-F1
#
_entry.id   AF-A0A9D7MT25-F1
#
_cell.length_a   1.000
_cell.length_b   1.000
_cell.length_c   1.000
_cell.angle_alpha   90.00
_cell.angle_beta   90.00
_cell.angle_gamma   90.00
#
_symmetry.space_group_name_H-M   'P 1'
#
loop_
_entity.id
_entity.type
_entity.pdbx_description
1 polymer ?
#
loop_
_entity_poly.entity_id
_entity_poly.type
_entity_poly.pdbx_seq_one_letter_code
_entity_poly.pdbx_strand_id
1 'polypeptide(L)'
;MPNTYYAKIGHNLLGNYELRSYKNGFMYFVFFLKSNPQFIPAVMFSIFVIIKARHHRAMILLVIIFASQLMFIIFSGGDWMVQYRFAVPAIPILAIISVGLLHSLAVTERRREFAVSVLAISICLITAISLKYNDYTIIEREITLWNNLKSIAPGMNEVIQGGALAASGACGIMPYYMKDVKFIDMVGLTDRVIAKNGIRSGMWFEKSLPAYVYSLNPQWIIMWKKSNNGGEYEFRNAAPVYYEMSQSPGFSNYSLQRSYDVLHDVKIEFYKLKNI
;
A
#
# COMPACT_ATOMS: atom_id res chain seq x y z
N MET A 1 -11.46 -14.41 -12.26
CA MET A 1 -10.56 -13.36 -11.71
C MET A 1 -11.19 -12.79 -10.45
N PRO A 2 -10.45 -12.68 -9.34
CA PRO A 2 -10.93 -12.12 -8.07
C PRO A 2 -11.16 -10.59 -8.16
N ASN A 3 -11.98 -10.01 -7.27
CA ASN A 3 -12.27 -8.56 -7.27
C ASN A 3 -11.00 -7.71 -7.05
N THR A 4 -10.08 -8.18 -6.23
CA THR A 4 -8.79 -7.53 -5.95
C THR A 4 -7.95 -7.31 -7.21
N TYR A 5 -8.05 -8.21 -8.21
CA TYR A 5 -7.42 -8.01 -9.52
C TYR A 5 -7.99 -6.77 -10.21
N TYR A 6 -9.32 -6.65 -10.28
CA TYR A 6 -9.99 -5.54 -10.97
C TYR A 6 -9.85 -4.22 -10.21
N ALA A 7 -9.79 -4.24 -8.88
CA ALA A 7 -9.53 -3.06 -8.08
C ALA A 7 -8.11 -2.51 -8.35
N LYS A 8 -7.11 -3.40 -8.46
CA LYS A 8 -5.71 -3.00 -8.51
C LYS A 8 -5.14 -2.84 -9.92
N ILE A 9 -5.61 -3.62 -10.90
CA ILE A 9 -5.06 -3.66 -12.26
C ILE A 9 -6.08 -3.07 -13.23
N GLY A 10 -5.61 -2.15 -14.10
CA GLY A 10 -6.40 -1.58 -15.19
C GLY A 10 -6.79 -2.66 -16.21
N HIS A 11 -7.84 -2.42 -17.00
CA HIS A 11 -8.31 -3.40 -17.97
C HIS A 11 -7.44 -3.49 -19.23
N ASN A 12 -6.50 -2.55 -19.42
CA ASN A 12 -5.72 -2.43 -20.64
C ASN A 12 -4.21 -2.56 -20.37
N LEU A 13 -3.42 -2.75 -21.42
CA LEU A 13 -1.95 -2.66 -21.37
C LEU A 13 -1.45 -1.22 -21.63
N LEU A 14 -2.27 -0.42 -22.31
CA LEU A 14 -1.97 0.94 -22.70
C LEU A 14 -3.17 1.83 -22.38
N GLY A 15 -2.91 2.88 -21.62
CA GLY A 15 -3.89 3.86 -21.20
C GLY A 15 -3.30 4.78 -20.14
N ASN A 16 -3.95 5.92 -19.91
CA ASN A 16 -3.48 6.89 -18.91
C ASN A 16 -3.44 6.28 -17.50
N TYR A 17 -4.29 5.30 -17.22
CA TYR A 17 -4.35 4.57 -15.95
C TYR A 17 -3.16 3.63 -15.77
N GLU A 18 -2.85 2.86 -16.81
CA GLU A 18 -1.74 1.92 -16.85
C GLU A 18 -0.41 2.68 -16.73
N LEU A 19 -0.24 3.76 -17.48
CA LEU A 19 0.95 4.62 -17.40
C LEU A 19 1.15 5.19 -16.00
N ARG A 20 0.08 5.66 -15.35
CA ARG A 20 0.13 6.12 -13.96
C ARG A 20 0.51 5.00 -13.01
N SER A 21 -0.06 3.80 -13.19
CA SER A 21 0.27 2.63 -12.38
C SER A 21 1.74 2.25 -12.54
N TYR A 22 2.26 2.16 -13.76
CA TYR A 22 3.66 1.84 -14.03
C TYR A 22 4.60 2.88 -13.43
N LYS A 23 4.26 4.17 -13.56
CA LYS A 23 4.98 5.25 -12.89
C LYS A 23 4.99 5.06 -11.37
N ASN A 24 3.85 4.74 -10.75
CA ASN A 24 3.77 4.54 -9.30
C ASN A 24 4.56 3.31 -8.85
N GLY A 25 4.50 2.21 -9.59
CA GLY A 25 5.29 1.01 -9.30
C GLY A 25 6.78 1.23 -9.47
N PHE A 26 7.20 1.99 -10.49
CA PHE A 26 8.59 2.41 -10.65
C PHE A 26 9.03 3.31 -9.49
N MET A 27 8.24 4.33 -9.14
CA MET A 27 8.53 5.21 -8.00
C MET A 27 8.59 4.44 -6.68
N TYR A 28 7.70 3.45 -6.48
CA TYR A 28 7.73 2.55 -5.33
C TYR A 28 9.06 1.80 -5.23
N PHE A 29 9.56 1.27 -6.35
CA PHE A 29 10.86 0.60 -6.38
C PHE A 29 12.03 1.57 -6.16
N VAL A 30 11.97 2.79 -6.71
CA VAL A 30 12.97 3.83 -6.44
C VAL A 30 12.98 4.22 -4.96
N PHE A 31 11.81 4.38 -4.33
CA PHE A 31 11.71 4.65 -2.90
C PHE A 31 12.24 3.47 -2.07
N PHE A 32 11.96 2.23 -2.47
CA PHE A 32 12.57 1.05 -1.85
C PHE A 32 14.09 1.13 -1.86
N LEU A 33 14.73 1.44 -3.00
CA LEU A 33 16.18 1.58 -3.08
C LEU A 33 16.72 2.79 -2.31
N LYS A 34 15.97 3.90 -2.26
CA LYS A 34 16.34 5.07 -1.46
C LYS A 34 16.33 4.77 0.04
N SER A 35 15.32 4.01 0.50
CA SER A 35 15.23 3.54 1.89
C SER A 35 16.19 2.39 2.20
N ASN A 36 16.64 1.65 1.18
CA ASN A 36 17.51 0.50 1.31
C ASN A 36 18.69 0.57 0.31
N PRO A 37 19.58 1.56 0.46
CA PRO A 37 20.67 1.80 -0.50
C PRO A 37 21.67 0.65 -0.61
N GLN A 38 21.73 -0.22 0.40
CA GLN A 38 22.55 -1.44 0.39
C GLN A 38 22.25 -2.38 -0.78
N PHE A 39 21.07 -2.28 -1.41
CA PHE A 39 20.70 -3.09 -2.58
C PHE A 39 20.99 -2.43 -3.93
N ILE A 40 21.41 -1.15 -3.97
CA ILE A 40 21.76 -0.47 -5.22
C ILE A 40 22.86 -1.22 -6.01
N PRO A 41 23.96 -1.68 -5.37
CA PRO A 41 24.98 -2.44 -6.09
C PRO A 41 24.42 -3.70 -6.73
N ALA A 42 23.55 -4.45 -6.02
CA ALA A 42 22.91 -5.66 -6.52
C ALA A 42 22.15 -5.41 -7.83
N VAL A 43 21.42 -4.30 -7.91
CA VAL A 43 20.65 -3.90 -9.11
C VAL A 43 21.58 -3.55 -10.25
N MET A 44 22.59 -2.71 -10.01
CA MET A 44 23.58 -2.33 -11.03
C MET A 44 24.30 -3.55 -11.59
N PHE A 45 24.67 -4.48 -10.72
CA PHE A 45 25.40 -5.67 -11.13
C PHE A 45 24.53 -6.77 -11.73
N SER A 46 23.21 -6.75 -11.55
CA SER A 46 22.29 -7.65 -12.27
C SER A 46 22.44 -7.48 -13.78
N ILE A 47 22.68 -6.26 -14.26
CA ILE A 47 22.98 -5.96 -15.67
C ILE A 47 24.31 -6.60 -16.08
N PHE A 48 25.33 -6.52 -15.21
CA PHE A 48 26.64 -7.14 -15.45
C PHE A 48 26.56 -8.67 -15.55
N VAL A 49 25.75 -9.33 -14.70
CA VAL A 49 25.51 -10.79 -14.76
C VAL A 49 25.01 -11.20 -16.13
N ILE A 50 24.04 -10.47 -16.68
CA ILE A 50 23.45 -10.76 -18.00
C ILE A 50 24.53 -10.69 -19.10
N ILE A 51 25.43 -9.70 -19.03
CA ILE A 51 26.43 -9.45 -20.07
C ILE A 51 27.63 -10.40 -19.95
N LYS A 52 28.15 -10.62 -18.75
CA LYS A 52 29.46 -11.26 -18.52
C LYS A 52 29.39 -12.64 -17.88
N ALA A 53 28.38 -12.91 -17.06
CA ALA A 53 28.24 -14.18 -16.34
C ALA A 53 27.21 -15.11 -17.01
N ARG A 54 26.97 -14.95 -18.32
CA ARG A 54 25.95 -15.70 -19.08
C ARG A 54 26.11 -17.23 -19.04
N HIS A 55 27.28 -17.72 -18.64
CA HIS A 55 27.57 -19.15 -18.50
C HIS A 55 27.09 -19.71 -17.16
N HIS A 56 26.82 -18.87 -16.16
CA HIS A 56 26.31 -19.26 -14.84
C HIS A 56 24.78 -19.30 -14.85
N ARG A 57 24.20 -20.42 -15.29
CA ARG A 57 22.74 -20.61 -15.40
C ARG A 57 21.98 -20.26 -14.12
N ALA A 58 22.54 -20.58 -12.95
CA ALA A 58 21.93 -20.25 -11.66
C ALA A 58 21.82 -18.72 -11.44
N MET A 59 22.83 -17.94 -11.81
CA MET A 59 22.79 -16.48 -11.67
C MET A 59 21.80 -15.84 -12.65
N ILE A 60 21.71 -16.36 -13.88
CA ILE A 60 20.69 -15.93 -14.83
C ILE A 60 19.28 -16.19 -14.27
N LEU A 61 19.05 -17.38 -13.70
CA LEU A 61 17.76 -17.73 -13.10
C LEU A 61 17.39 -16.75 -11.98
N LEU A 62 18.32 -16.40 -11.10
CA LEU A 62 18.09 -15.41 -10.04
C LEU A 62 17.75 -14.02 -10.61
N VAL A 63 18.44 -13.59 -11.66
CA VAL A 63 18.14 -12.32 -12.36
C VAL A 63 16.75 -12.36 -12.99
N ILE A 64 16.34 -13.48 -13.60
CA ILE A 64 14.99 -13.64 -14.16
C ILE A 64 13.92 -13.58 -13.07
N ILE A 65 14.12 -14.25 -11.93
CA ILE A 65 13.18 -14.19 -10.81
C ILE A 65 13.09 -12.76 -10.27
N PHE A 66 14.23 -12.08 -10.09
CA PHE A 66 14.26 -10.68 -9.68
C PHE A 66 13.54 -9.76 -10.68
N ALA A 67 13.82 -9.91 -11.98
CA ALA A 67 13.16 -9.15 -13.04
C ALA A 67 11.65 -9.39 -13.06
N SER A 68 11.21 -10.63 -12.85
CA SER A 68 9.79 -10.99 -12.77
C SER A 68 9.11 -10.31 -11.57
N GLN A 69 9.77 -10.26 -10.42
CA GLN A 69 9.27 -9.54 -9.24
C GLN A 69 9.19 -8.03 -9.50
N LEU A 70 10.20 -7.44 -10.15
CA LEU A 70 10.21 -6.04 -10.51
C LEU A 70 9.09 -5.71 -11.50
N MET A 71 8.88 -6.55 -12.51
CA MET A 71 7.76 -6.43 -13.45
C MET A 71 6.42 -6.48 -12.69
N PHE A 72 6.25 -7.39 -11.74
CA PHE A 72 5.05 -7.43 -10.89
C PHE A 72 4.85 -6.12 -10.11
N ILE A 73 5.89 -5.56 -9.49
CA ILE A 73 5.79 -4.28 -8.76
C ILE A 73 5.34 -3.16 -9.70
N ILE A 74 5.94 -3.07 -10.89
CA ILE A 74 5.61 -2.04 -11.89
C ILE A 74 4.18 -2.22 -12.40
N PHE A 75 3.80 -3.44 -12.82
CA PHE A 75 2.47 -3.73 -13.38
C PHE A 75 1.36 -3.57 -12.35
N SER A 76 1.60 -3.92 -11.08
CA SER A 76 0.63 -3.74 -10.00
C SER A 76 0.53 -2.30 -9.51
N GLY A 77 1.47 -1.44 -9.90
CA GLY A 77 1.58 -0.05 -9.48
C GLY A 77 2.04 0.13 -8.04
N GLY A 78 2.77 -0.85 -7.49
CA GLY A 78 3.30 -0.83 -6.14
C GLY A 78 2.26 -1.07 -5.05
N ASP A 79 2.54 -0.56 -3.87
CA ASP A 79 1.66 -0.68 -2.72
C ASP A 79 1.75 0.53 -1.80
N TRP A 80 0.67 0.80 -1.07
CA TRP A 80 0.61 1.90 -0.12
C TRP A 80 1.14 1.52 1.27
N MET A 81 1.18 0.22 1.58
CA MET A 81 1.63 -0.23 2.89
C MET A 81 3.12 0.01 3.08
N VAL A 82 3.45 0.26 4.33
CA VAL A 82 4.82 0.50 4.81
C VAL A 82 5.73 -0.70 4.54
N GLN A 83 7.04 -0.48 4.64
CA GLN A 83 8.08 -1.52 4.54
C GLN A 83 8.18 -2.25 3.21
N TYR A 84 7.69 -1.65 2.12
CA TYR A 84 7.88 -2.14 0.77
C TYR A 84 7.57 -3.65 0.59
N ARG A 85 6.48 -4.16 1.17
CA ARG A 85 6.20 -5.61 1.21
C ARG A 85 6.22 -6.31 -0.15
N PHE A 86 6.00 -5.59 -1.25
CA PHE A 86 6.13 -6.17 -2.60
C PHE A 86 7.59 -6.37 -3.04
N ALA A 87 8.55 -5.64 -2.48
CA ALA A 87 9.98 -5.82 -2.73
C ALA A 87 10.61 -6.88 -1.81
N VAL A 88 9.98 -7.24 -0.69
CA VAL A 88 10.53 -8.19 0.30
C VAL A 88 10.96 -9.53 -0.33
N PRO A 89 10.18 -10.18 -1.22
CA PRO A 89 10.61 -11.43 -1.86
C PRO A 89 11.90 -11.29 -2.71
N ALA A 90 12.22 -10.08 -3.19
CA ALA A 90 13.43 -9.82 -3.96
C ALA A 90 14.69 -9.69 -3.09
N ILE A 91 14.56 -9.40 -1.80
CA ILE A 91 15.69 -9.16 -0.88
C ILE A 91 16.68 -10.35 -0.85
N PRO A 92 16.28 -11.60 -0.59
CA PRO A 92 17.23 -12.71 -0.56
C PRO A 92 17.93 -12.92 -1.92
N ILE A 93 17.21 -12.68 -3.03
CA ILE A 93 17.76 -12.80 -4.37
C ILE A 93 18.83 -11.73 -4.62
N LEU A 94 18.53 -10.48 -4.27
CA LEU A 94 19.48 -9.37 -4.37
C LEU A 94 20.71 -9.59 -3.50
N ALA A 95 20.54 -10.16 -2.31
CA ALA A 95 21.66 -10.52 -1.44
C ALA A 95 22.56 -11.59 -2.09
N ILE A 96 21.99 -12.67 -2.62
CA ILE A 96 22.75 -13.74 -3.29
C ILE A 96 23.46 -13.21 -4.54
N ILE A 97 22.77 -12.42 -5.36
CA ILE A 97 23.36 -11.77 -6.54
C ILE A 97 24.57 -10.93 -6.11
N SER A 98 24.43 -10.11 -5.06
CA SER A 98 25.52 -9.27 -4.54
C SER A 98 26.75 -10.08 -4.12
N VAL A 99 26.54 -11.15 -3.36
CA VAL A 99 27.63 -12.02 -2.88
C VAL A 99 28.27 -12.80 -4.01
N GLY A 100 27.48 -13.41 -4.90
CA GLY A 100 27.97 -14.17 -6.05
C GLY A 100 28.80 -13.31 -7.00
N LEU A 101 28.45 -12.04 -7.13
CA LEU A 101 29.21 -11.08 -7.92
C LEU A 101 30.53 -10.69 -7.30
N LEU A 102 30.56 -10.34 -6.01
CA LEU A 102 31.82 -10.11 -5.31
C LEU A 102 32.74 -11.33 -5.38
N HIS A 103 32.16 -12.53 -5.28
CA HIS A 103 32.90 -13.77 -5.44
C HIS A 103 33.55 -13.87 -6.83
N SER A 104 32.84 -13.47 -7.89
CA SER A 104 33.34 -13.51 -9.27
C SER A 104 34.36 -12.42 -9.63
N LEU A 105 34.34 -11.28 -8.93
CA LEU A 105 35.23 -10.14 -9.20
C LEU A 105 36.53 -10.19 -8.38
N ALA A 106 36.58 -10.97 -7.30
CA ALA A 106 37.75 -11.05 -6.44
C ALA A 106 38.88 -11.87 -7.10
N VAL A 107 40.04 -11.25 -7.24
CA VAL A 107 41.20 -11.80 -7.97
C VAL A 107 41.93 -12.92 -7.20
N THR A 108 41.88 -12.90 -5.86
CA THR A 108 42.53 -13.92 -5.00
C THR A 108 41.59 -14.39 -3.90
N GLU A 109 41.73 -15.65 -3.49
CA GLU A 109 40.84 -16.28 -2.50
C GLU A 109 40.80 -15.52 -1.16
N ARG A 110 41.95 -15.05 -0.68
CA ARG A 110 42.04 -14.28 0.56
C ARG A 110 41.37 -12.89 0.46
N ARG A 111 41.47 -12.22 -0.69
CA ARG A 111 40.78 -10.93 -0.92
C ARG A 111 39.27 -11.14 -1.09
N ARG A 112 38.86 -12.29 -1.62
CA ARG A 112 37.47 -12.70 -1.80
C ARG A 112 36.73 -12.85 -0.48
N GLU A 113 37.28 -13.64 0.44
CA GLU A 113 36.67 -13.86 1.76
C GLU A 113 36.53 -12.57 2.56
N PHE A 114 37.59 -11.74 2.53
CA PHE A 114 37.57 -10.44 3.18
C PHE A 114 36.51 -9.50 2.57
N ALA A 115 36.46 -9.38 1.22
CA ALA A 115 35.48 -8.53 0.55
C ALA A 115 34.03 -8.97 0.80
N VAL A 116 33.76 -10.28 0.75
CA VAL A 116 32.44 -10.83 1.07
C VAL A 116 32.06 -10.56 2.52
N SER A 117 32.99 -10.74 3.46
CA SER A 117 32.75 -10.48 4.88
C SER A 117 32.45 -9.00 5.13
N VAL A 118 33.23 -8.09 4.55
CA VAL A 118 33.01 -6.65 4.66
C VAL A 118 31.65 -6.23 4.07
N LEU A 119 31.27 -6.77 2.92
CA LEU A 119 29.96 -6.48 2.32
C LEU A 119 28.84 -7.02 3.21
N ALA A 120 28.92 -8.26 3.67
CA ALA A 120 27.90 -8.86 4.54
C ALA A 120 27.73 -8.03 5.82
N ILE A 121 28.82 -7.65 6.47
CA ILE A 121 28.80 -6.78 7.66
C ILE A 121 28.18 -5.42 7.32
N SER A 122 28.53 -4.84 6.18
CA SER A 122 27.98 -3.54 5.75
C SER A 122 26.47 -3.62 5.46
N ILE A 123 26.00 -4.68 4.79
CA ILE A 123 24.57 -4.92 4.58
C ILE A 123 23.84 -5.08 5.92
N CYS A 124 24.39 -5.87 6.85
CA CYS A 124 23.82 -6.05 8.18
C CYS A 124 23.76 -4.74 8.98
N LEU A 125 24.84 -3.95 8.98
CA LEU A 125 24.91 -2.67 9.69
C LEU A 125 23.95 -1.64 9.09
N ILE A 126 23.93 -1.48 7.76
CA ILE A 126 23.02 -0.54 7.09
C ILE A 126 21.57 -0.96 7.33
N THR A 127 21.26 -2.26 7.28
CA THR A 127 19.91 -2.77 7.56
C THR A 127 19.51 -2.49 9.01
N ALA A 128 20.39 -2.74 9.99
CA ALA A 128 20.12 -2.45 11.39
C ALA A 128 19.90 -0.95 11.66
N ILE A 129 20.70 -0.09 11.03
CA ILE A 129 20.53 1.37 11.09
C ILE A 129 19.19 1.78 10.45
N SER A 130 18.87 1.26 9.27
CA SER A 130 17.61 1.58 8.57
C SER A 130 16.38 1.20 9.40
N LEU A 131 16.39 -0.01 10.02
CA LEU A 131 15.33 -0.46 10.91
C LEU A 131 15.15 0.48 12.12
N LYS A 132 16.26 0.95 12.70
CA LYS A 132 16.22 1.85 13.86
C LYS A 132 15.70 3.24 13.53
N TYR A 133 16.13 3.83 12.42
CA TYR A 133 15.88 5.26 12.13
C TYR A 133 14.72 5.52 11.18
N ASN A 134 14.52 4.70 10.14
CA ASN A 134 13.49 4.95 9.13
C ASN A 134 12.17 4.27 9.46
N ASP A 135 12.24 3.04 9.98
CA ASP A 135 11.08 2.19 10.13
C ASP A 135 10.37 2.38 11.48
N TYR A 136 11.12 2.64 12.56
CA TYR A 136 10.55 2.69 13.91
C TYR A 136 9.42 3.72 14.05
N THR A 137 9.60 4.96 13.56
CA THR A 137 8.60 6.03 13.71
C THR A 137 7.34 5.77 12.89
N ILE A 138 7.50 5.24 11.68
CA ILE A 138 6.39 4.89 10.79
C ILE A 138 5.60 3.71 11.37
N ILE A 139 6.31 2.68 11.84
CA ILE A 139 5.69 1.50 12.46
C ILE A 139 5.00 1.89 13.76
N GLU A 140 5.63 2.68 14.62
CA GLU A 140 5.04 3.15 15.88
C GLU A 140 3.76 3.96 15.62
N ARG A 141 3.76 4.82 14.59
CA ARG A 141 2.58 5.56 14.16
C ARG A 141 1.46 4.63 13.70
N GLU A 142 1.77 3.64 12.85
CA GLU A 142 0.79 2.63 12.39
C GLU A 142 0.24 1.85 13.58
N ILE A 143 1.10 1.31 14.45
CA ILE A 143 0.70 0.58 15.66
C ILE A 143 -0.22 1.44 16.54
N THR A 144 0.12 2.71 16.74
CA THR A 144 -0.70 3.65 17.52
C THR A 144 -2.07 3.85 16.89
N LEU A 145 -2.12 4.09 15.57
CA LEU A 145 -3.36 4.21 14.82
C LEU A 145 -4.25 2.96 14.97
N TRP A 146 -3.67 1.77 14.83
CA TRP A 146 -4.40 0.51 14.96
C TRP A 146 -4.87 0.24 16.39
N ASN A 147 -4.06 0.58 17.39
CA ASN A 147 -4.45 0.45 18.80
C ASN A 147 -5.56 1.43 19.17
N ASN A 148 -5.52 2.66 18.67
CA ASN A 148 -6.57 3.65 18.88
C ASN A 148 -7.87 3.24 18.19
N LEU A 149 -7.80 2.71 16.96
CA LEU A 149 -8.97 2.12 16.29
C LEU A 149 -9.61 1.00 17.11
N LYS A 150 -8.77 0.11 17.65
CA LYS A 150 -9.24 -0.98 18.51
C LYS A 150 -9.88 -0.46 19.79
N SER A 151 -9.35 0.59 20.40
CA SER A 151 -9.89 1.15 21.64
C SER A 151 -11.22 1.89 21.44
N ILE A 152 -11.43 2.53 20.29
CA ILE A 152 -12.70 3.21 19.97
C ILE A 152 -13.78 2.27 19.43
N ALA A 153 -13.41 1.07 18.99
CA ALA A 153 -14.33 0.12 18.36
C ALA A 153 -15.61 -0.20 19.17
N PRO A 154 -15.58 -0.36 20.51
CA PRO A 154 -16.81 -0.50 21.29
C PRO A 154 -17.77 0.69 21.12
N GLY A 155 -17.24 1.92 21.19
CA GLY A 155 -18.04 3.13 20.98
C GLY A 155 -18.58 3.26 19.56
N MET A 156 -17.92 2.68 18.56
CA MET A 156 -18.44 2.64 17.18
C MET A 156 -19.68 1.74 17.06
N ASN A 157 -19.70 0.60 17.76
CA ASN A 157 -20.85 -0.31 17.80
C ASN A 157 -22.06 0.32 18.52
N GLU A 158 -21.84 1.21 19.47
CA GLU A 158 -22.93 1.97 20.12
C GLU A 158 -23.58 2.99 19.17
N VAL A 159 -22.80 3.55 18.24
CA VAL A 159 -23.28 4.55 17.28
C VAL A 159 -24.07 3.90 16.15
N ILE A 160 -23.56 2.81 15.58
CA ILE A 160 -24.20 2.12 14.46
C ILE A 160 -24.98 0.92 15.01
N GLN A 161 -26.30 1.02 15.00
CA GLN A 161 -27.20 -0.06 15.41
C GLN A 161 -26.92 -1.35 14.61
N GLY A 162 -26.98 -2.50 15.31
CA GLY A 162 -26.84 -3.81 14.68
C GLY A 162 -27.87 -4.01 13.56
N GLY A 163 -27.46 -4.70 12.50
CA GLY A 163 -28.22 -4.92 11.27
C GLY A 163 -28.13 -3.79 10.25
N ALA A 164 -27.55 -2.64 10.60
CA ALA A 164 -27.46 -1.51 9.70
C ALA A 164 -26.55 -1.77 8.49
N LEU A 165 -26.82 -1.07 7.39
CA LEU A 165 -25.96 -1.02 6.22
C LEU A 165 -25.09 0.24 6.25
N ALA A 166 -23.78 0.07 6.27
CA ALA A 166 -22.80 1.15 6.30
C ALA A 166 -21.88 1.10 5.08
N ALA A 167 -21.49 2.25 4.53
CA ALA A 167 -20.45 2.34 3.52
C ALA A 167 -19.12 2.78 4.15
N SER A 168 -18.02 2.10 3.81
CA SER A 168 -16.68 2.40 4.32
C SER A 168 -15.61 2.13 3.27
N GLY A 169 -14.57 2.96 3.24
CA GLY A 169 -13.36 2.70 2.44
C GLY A 169 -12.32 1.84 3.17
N ALA A 170 -12.49 1.65 4.49
CA ALA A 170 -11.60 0.84 5.33
C ALA A 170 -12.10 -0.60 5.42
N CYS A 171 -11.80 -1.39 4.38
CA CYS A 171 -12.05 -2.83 4.36
C CYS A 171 -11.09 -3.57 5.29
N GLY A 172 -11.64 -4.28 6.28
CA GLY A 172 -10.87 -5.07 7.23
C GLY A 172 -11.20 -4.71 8.68
N ILE A 173 -10.61 -3.63 9.19
CA ILE A 173 -10.68 -3.29 10.62
C ILE A 173 -12.10 -2.98 11.10
N MET A 174 -12.88 -2.22 10.32
CA MET A 174 -14.25 -1.85 10.72
C MET A 174 -15.17 -3.06 10.70
N PRO A 175 -15.25 -3.86 9.60
CA PRO A 175 -16.02 -5.10 9.60
C PRO A 175 -15.55 -6.12 10.65
N TYR A 176 -14.26 -6.14 11.00
CA TYR A 176 -13.73 -7.05 12.01
C TYR A 176 -14.29 -6.78 13.41
N TYR A 177 -14.42 -5.51 13.80
CA TYR A 177 -14.94 -5.13 15.11
C TYR A 177 -16.45 -4.88 15.15
N MET A 178 -17.06 -4.51 14.03
CA MET A 178 -18.50 -4.22 13.91
C MET A 178 -19.24 -5.36 13.21
N LYS A 179 -19.28 -6.53 13.86
CA LYS A 179 -19.75 -7.78 13.25
C LYS A 179 -21.22 -7.76 12.83
N ASP A 180 -22.04 -6.99 13.55
CA ASP A 180 -23.48 -6.90 13.28
C ASP A 180 -23.81 -5.84 12.22
N VAL A 181 -22.81 -5.16 11.66
CA VAL A 181 -23.00 -4.14 10.62
C VAL A 181 -22.61 -4.70 9.26
N LYS A 182 -23.48 -4.51 8.28
CA LYS A 182 -23.19 -4.88 6.88
C LYS A 182 -22.42 -3.74 6.23
N PHE A 183 -21.37 -4.07 5.49
CA PHE A 183 -20.51 -3.07 4.87
C PHE A 183 -20.59 -3.09 3.33
N ILE A 184 -20.78 -1.91 2.76
CA ILE A 184 -20.48 -1.59 1.38
C ILE A 184 -19.04 -1.11 1.33
N ASP A 185 -18.21 -1.80 0.56
CA ASP A 185 -16.85 -1.40 0.31
C ASP A 185 -16.78 -0.29 -0.74
N MET A 186 -16.33 0.88 -0.35
CA MET A 186 -16.26 2.03 -1.25
C MET A 186 -15.07 2.00 -2.22
N VAL A 187 -14.09 1.10 -2.03
CA VAL A 187 -12.85 1.04 -2.83
C VAL A 187 -12.80 -0.12 -3.84
N GLY A 188 -13.73 -1.07 -3.77
CA GLY A 188 -13.87 -2.18 -4.73
C GLY A 188 -12.97 -3.40 -4.47
N LEU A 189 -12.37 -3.52 -3.29
CA LEU A 189 -11.68 -4.74 -2.83
C LEU A 189 -12.65 -5.93 -2.68
N THR A 190 -13.83 -5.72 -2.11
CA THR A 190 -14.87 -6.75 -1.90
C THR A 190 -16.12 -6.50 -2.75
N ASP A 191 -16.39 -5.27 -3.17
CA ASP A 191 -17.52 -4.96 -4.05
C ASP A 191 -17.15 -5.12 -5.55
N ARG A 192 -17.83 -6.06 -6.23
CA ARG A 192 -17.55 -6.40 -7.63
C ARG A 192 -17.94 -5.29 -8.62
N VAL A 193 -19.00 -4.53 -8.32
CA VAL A 193 -19.49 -3.47 -9.22
C VAL A 193 -18.49 -2.32 -9.20
N ILE A 194 -18.03 -1.92 -8.02
CA ILE A 194 -17.02 -0.87 -7.84
C ILE A 194 -15.67 -1.33 -8.42
N ALA A 195 -15.27 -2.58 -8.17
CA ALA A 195 -14.03 -3.13 -8.71
C ALA A 195 -13.95 -3.01 -10.25
N LYS A 196 -15.08 -3.16 -10.95
CA LYS A 196 -15.11 -3.18 -12.42
C LYS A 196 -15.45 -1.82 -13.03
N ASN A 197 -16.38 -1.10 -12.43
CA ASN A 197 -16.97 0.10 -13.02
C ASN A 197 -16.53 1.39 -12.31
N GLY A 198 -15.85 1.29 -11.17
CA GLY A 198 -15.39 2.44 -10.41
C GLY A 198 -14.24 3.19 -11.09
N ILE A 199 -14.17 4.48 -10.80
CA ILE A 199 -13.18 5.42 -11.32
C ILE A 199 -11.98 5.42 -10.38
N ARG A 200 -10.77 5.25 -10.93
CA ARG A 200 -9.53 5.28 -10.14
C ARG A 200 -8.98 6.70 -10.07
N SER A 201 -9.22 7.36 -8.95
CA SER A 201 -8.76 8.72 -8.68
C SER A 201 -7.49 8.77 -7.83
N GLY A 202 -7.25 7.73 -7.02
CA GLY A 202 -6.08 7.63 -6.16
C GLY A 202 -4.81 7.05 -6.79
N MET A 203 -3.73 7.09 -6.00
CA MET A 203 -2.39 6.63 -6.41
C MET A 203 -2.31 5.10 -6.45
N TRP A 204 -2.99 4.44 -5.52
CA TRP A 204 -2.89 2.98 -5.33
C TRP A 204 -4.13 2.31 -5.90
N PHE A 205 -4.94 1.60 -5.14
CA PHE A 205 -5.99 0.68 -5.64
C PHE A 205 -7.41 1.23 -5.56
N GLU A 206 -7.57 2.50 -5.16
CA GLU A 206 -8.87 3.09 -4.82
C GLU A 206 -9.67 3.39 -6.09
N LYS A 207 -10.66 2.54 -6.38
CA LYS A 207 -11.75 2.84 -7.31
C LYS A 207 -12.94 3.37 -6.52
N SER A 208 -13.56 4.44 -6.98
CA SER A 208 -14.77 4.97 -6.37
C SER A 208 -15.95 4.87 -7.35
N LEU A 209 -17.14 4.66 -6.81
CA LEU A 209 -18.37 4.78 -7.60
C LEU A 209 -19.50 5.32 -6.71
N PRO A 210 -19.46 6.62 -6.32
CA PRO A 210 -20.37 7.17 -5.32
C PRO A 210 -21.85 6.96 -5.65
N ALA A 211 -22.26 7.17 -6.90
CA ALA A 211 -23.65 6.99 -7.33
C ALA A 211 -24.18 5.57 -7.05
N TYR A 212 -23.35 4.54 -7.28
CA TYR A 212 -23.69 3.16 -6.95
C TYR A 212 -23.78 2.95 -5.44
N VAL A 213 -22.81 3.46 -4.65
CA VAL A 213 -22.85 3.37 -3.18
C VAL A 213 -24.14 3.98 -2.63
N TYR A 214 -24.53 5.18 -3.09
CA TYR A 214 -25.77 5.81 -2.67
C TYR A 214 -27.03 5.05 -3.13
N SER A 215 -27.01 4.43 -4.31
CA SER A 215 -28.14 3.62 -4.80
C SER A 215 -28.46 2.39 -3.94
N LEU A 216 -27.48 1.93 -3.15
CA LEU A 216 -27.66 0.85 -2.18
C LEU A 216 -28.30 1.34 -0.87
N ASN A 217 -28.61 2.63 -0.74
CA ASN A 217 -29.25 3.26 0.41
C ASN A 217 -28.58 2.91 1.77
N PRO A 218 -27.26 3.13 1.93
CA PRO A 218 -26.63 2.92 3.23
C PRO A 218 -27.25 3.85 4.28
N GLN A 219 -27.49 3.33 5.46
CA GLN A 219 -27.94 4.15 6.59
C GLN A 219 -26.79 4.99 7.16
N TRP A 220 -25.56 4.52 6.96
CA TRP A 220 -24.34 5.12 7.49
C TRP A 220 -23.23 5.23 6.46
N ILE A 221 -22.45 6.30 6.53
CA ILE A 221 -21.22 6.49 5.77
C ILE A 221 -20.10 6.76 6.77
N ILE A 222 -19.04 5.96 6.70
CA ILE A 222 -17.85 6.08 7.56
C ILE A 222 -16.68 6.54 6.71
N MET A 223 -16.12 7.69 7.04
CA MET A 223 -15.05 8.31 6.27
C MET A 223 -13.93 8.79 7.16
N TRP A 224 -12.73 8.84 6.58
CA TRP A 224 -11.53 9.31 7.26
C TRP A 224 -11.22 10.72 6.79
N LYS A 225 -10.72 11.57 7.69
CA LYS A 225 -10.09 12.84 7.35
C LYS A 225 -8.67 12.86 7.85
N LYS A 226 -7.81 13.54 7.11
CA LYS A 226 -6.44 13.81 7.52
C LYS A 226 -6.17 15.31 7.51
N SER A 227 -5.49 15.79 8.53
CA SER A 227 -5.09 17.18 8.64
C SER A 227 -4.09 17.56 7.55
N ASN A 228 -4.27 18.72 6.92
CA ASN A 228 -3.28 19.34 6.05
C ASN A 228 -2.18 20.03 6.88
N ASN A 229 -1.16 20.60 6.23
CA ASN A 229 -0.08 21.31 6.93
C ASN A 229 -0.56 22.56 7.71
N GLY A 230 -1.76 23.07 7.40
CA GLY A 230 -2.42 24.17 8.10
C GLY A 230 -3.30 23.74 9.28
N GLY A 231 -3.41 22.44 9.57
CA GLY A 231 -4.24 21.93 10.66
C GLY A 231 -5.69 21.59 10.27
N GLU A 232 -6.09 21.81 9.01
CA GLU A 232 -7.46 21.59 8.57
C GLU A 232 -7.67 20.15 8.11
N TYR A 233 -8.76 19.53 8.60
CA TYR A 233 -9.09 18.15 8.29
C TYR A 233 -9.86 18.04 6.98
N GLU A 234 -9.28 17.33 6.00
CA GLU A 234 -9.87 17.14 4.68
C GLU A 234 -10.00 15.66 4.32
N PHE A 235 -11.08 15.31 3.61
CA PHE A 235 -11.27 13.96 3.07
C PHE A 235 -10.23 13.61 2.01
N ARG A 236 -9.86 14.59 1.17
CA ARG A 236 -8.92 14.40 0.05
C ARG A 236 -7.54 13.96 0.54
N ASN A 237 -7.12 14.44 1.71
CA ASN A 237 -5.83 14.09 2.30
C ASN A 237 -5.83 12.70 2.95
N ALA A 238 -7.00 12.16 3.27
CA ALA A 238 -7.13 10.79 3.76
C ALA A 238 -7.18 9.79 2.60
N ALA A 239 -8.15 9.94 1.70
CA ALA A 239 -8.25 9.14 0.49
C ALA A 239 -9.17 9.83 -0.55
N PRO A 240 -8.80 9.85 -1.84
CA PRO A 240 -9.63 10.33 -2.94
C PRO A 240 -11.07 9.80 -2.94
N VAL A 241 -11.30 8.53 -2.59
CA VAL A 241 -12.65 7.96 -2.50
C VAL A 241 -13.55 8.71 -1.51
N TYR A 242 -13.01 9.14 -0.36
CA TYR A 242 -13.78 9.88 0.65
C TYR A 242 -14.12 11.28 0.14
N TYR A 243 -13.19 11.91 -0.57
CA TYR A 243 -13.44 13.19 -1.20
C TYR A 243 -14.55 13.07 -2.25
N GLU A 244 -14.46 12.10 -3.15
CA GLU A 244 -15.46 11.90 -4.21
C GLU A 244 -16.85 11.55 -3.67
N MET A 245 -16.91 10.75 -2.61
CA MET A 245 -18.15 10.54 -1.86
C MET A 245 -18.70 11.87 -1.31
N SER A 246 -17.87 12.65 -0.60
CA SER A 246 -18.30 13.92 0.01
C SER A 246 -18.78 14.98 -0.98
N GLN A 247 -18.27 14.95 -2.22
CA GLN A 247 -18.67 15.90 -3.27
C GLN A 247 -19.91 15.44 -4.07
N SER A 248 -20.35 14.19 -3.88
CA SER A 248 -21.50 13.66 -4.60
C SER A 248 -22.81 14.23 -4.05
N PRO A 249 -23.82 14.52 -4.90
CA PRO A 249 -25.11 15.05 -4.45
C PRO A 249 -25.79 14.18 -3.38
N GLY A 250 -25.59 12.85 -3.39
CA GLY A 250 -26.16 11.96 -2.38
C GLY A 250 -25.68 12.23 -0.95
N PHE A 251 -24.52 12.87 -0.78
CA PHE A 251 -23.95 13.13 0.54
C PHE A 251 -24.72 14.16 1.36
N SER A 252 -25.41 15.12 0.72
CA SER A 252 -26.19 16.15 1.43
C SER A 252 -27.33 15.58 2.28
N ASN A 253 -27.73 14.34 1.98
CA ASN A 253 -28.75 13.61 2.72
C ASN A 253 -28.23 13.01 4.04
N TYR A 254 -26.93 13.13 4.33
CA TYR A 254 -26.33 12.62 5.55
C TYR A 254 -25.95 13.77 6.49
N SER A 255 -25.96 13.50 7.79
CA SER A 255 -25.50 14.41 8.84
C SER A 255 -24.45 13.73 9.71
N LEU A 256 -23.41 14.49 10.07
CA LEU A 256 -22.38 14.03 10.99
C LEU A 256 -23.02 13.74 12.35
N GLN A 257 -22.81 12.52 12.87
CA GLN A 257 -23.30 12.11 14.19
C GLN A 257 -22.17 12.01 15.20
N ARG A 258 -21.00 11.52 14.76
CA ARG A 258 -19.87 11.24 15.64
C ARG A 258 -18.55 11.41 14.90
N SER A 259 -17.53 11.89 15.61
CA SER A 259 -16.15 11.91 15.16
C SER A 259 -15.26 11.34 16.25
N TYR A 260 -14.24 10.58 15.85
CA TYR A 260 -13.19 10.06 16.73
C TYR A 260 -11.84 10.51 16.22
N ASP A 261 -11.01 11.02 17.13
CA ASP A 261 -9.60 11.25 16.87
C ASP A 261 -8.85 9.92 16.98
N VAL A 262 -8.28 9.46 15.88
CA VAL A 262 -7.51 8.21 15.83
C VAL A 262 -6.01 8.50 15.96
N LEU A 263 -5.57 9.63 15.43
CA LEU A 263 -4.26 10.23 15.67
C LEU A 263 -4.44 11.75 15.80
N HIS A 264 -3.37 12.45 16.22
CA HIS A 264 -3.36 13.91 16.28
C HIS A 264 -3.66 14.60 14.93
N ASP A 265 -3.48 13.89 13.81
CA ASP A 265 -3.72 14.37 12.45
C ASP A 265 -4.73 13.51 11.66
N VAL A 266 -5.40 12.54 12.29
CA VAL A 266 -6.34 11.63 11.61
C VAL A 266 -7.63 11.47 12.40
N LYS A 267 -8.76 11.70 11.74
CA LYS A 267 -10.12 11.55 12.27
C LYS A 267 -10.92 10.51 11.50
N ILE A 268 -11.86 9.88 12.19
CA ILE A 268 -12.90 9.05 11.59
C ILE A 268 -14.26 9.62 11.95
N GLU A 269 -15.07 9.83 10.93
CA GLU A 269 -16.36 10.48 11.03
C GLU A 269 -17.49 9.54 10.56
N PHE A 270 -18.59 9.59 11.30
CA PHE A 270 -19.78 8.76 11.12
C PHE A 270 -20.93 9.65 10.71
N TYR A 271 -21.42 9.43 9.49
CA TYR A 271 -22.50 10.18 8.87
C TYR A 271 -23.75 9.31 8.79
N LYS A 272 -24.87 9.77 9.32
CA LYS A 272 -26.15 9.06 9.29
C LYS A 272 -27.08 9.69 8.26
N LEU A 273 -27.82 8.86 7.52
CA LEU A 273 -28.87 9.33 6.64
C LEU A 273 -29.92 10.10 7.46
N LYS A 274 -30.28 11.32 7.02
CA LYS A 274 -31.34 12.13 7.62
C LYS A 274 -32.68 11.42 7.38
N ASN A 275 -33.53 11.37 8.41
CA ASN A 275 -34.91 10.96 8.22
C ASN A 275 -35.59 12.04 7.37
N ILE A 276 -35.91 11.71 6.12
CA ILE A 276 -36.70 12.54 5.20
C ILE A 276 -38.16 12.19 5.39
#